data_AF-A0A3G9JYI7-F1
#
_entry.id   AF-A0A3G9JYI7-F1
#
_cell.length_a   1.000
_cell.length_b   1.000
_cell.length_c   1.000
_cell.angle_alpha   90.00
_cell.angle_beta   90.00
_cell.angle_gamma   90.00
#
_symmetry.space_group_name_H-M   'P 1'
#
loop_
_entity.id
_entity.type
_entity.pdbx_description
1 polymer ?
#
loop_
_entity_poly.entity_id
_entity_poly.type
_entity_poly.pdbx_seq_one_letter_code
_entity_poly.pdbx_strand_id
1 'polypeptide(L)'
;MANKQSDEGARTSSPRQLGMPVVAAAVVVALIVGVLLGHFVLGGSALSASFSGKTTVAEGDLDQVIATYTYKGKTENVTVRDAIESQSSLDAVKDGGGNYTLPNADSALAVARNKILAQVAADEGITVSDDELGTYAEQILGSSDISSIASQYGLTEDQAKQTIRQSAAMYKLKQQVCSTDAGTMPDAPTAPAEDNQDAATAEYGAYIVGLLGDEWDSSSNTWARTDGPYYEALKDETWTPDSATYAQAQIAYSVAYQQYAQAASSSSNEWTNYVNGILSAATIQIATLGA
;
A
#
# COMPACT_ATOMS: atom_id res chain seq x y z
N MET A 1 28.17 -44.06 -41.02
CA MET A 1 28.87 -43.90 -39.72
C MET A 1 28.80 -42.42 -39.39
N ALA A 2 27.71 -41.96 -38.77
CA ALA A 2 27.44 -42.02 -37.33
C ALA A 2 28.03 -40.80 -36.60
N ASN A 3 27.13 -39.83 -36.46
CA ASN A 3 27.01 -38.80 -35.42
C ASN A 3 27.86 -39.04 -34.16
N LYS A 4 28.64 -38.05 -33.74
CA LYS A 4 29.12 -37.97 -32.36
C LYS A 4 29.04 -36.52 -31.87
N GLN A 5 28.04 -36.31 -31.01
CA GLN A 5 27.87 -35.18 -30.12
C GLN A 5 29.20 -34.81 -29.45
N SER A 6 29.50 -33.52 -29.43
CA SER A 6 30.44 -32.92 -28.47
C SER A 6 29.61 -32.20 -27.43
N ASP A 7 29.84 -32.62 -26.21
CA ASP A 7 29.11 -32.41 -24.97
C ASP A 7 29.08 -30.94 -24.54
N GLU A 8 27.92 -30.56 -24.00
CA GLU A 8 27.61 -29.26 -23.41
C GLU A 8 28.58 -28.90 -22.28
N GLY A 9 29.21 -27.73 -22.40
CA GLY A 9 29.89 -27.09 -21.29
C GLY A 9 28.88 -26.66 -20.24
N ALA A 10 28.81 -27.43 -19.15
CA ALA A 10 28.09 -27.10 -17.93
C ALA A 10 28.57 -25.75 -17.36
N ARG A 11 27.81 -24.69 -17.65
CA ARG A 11 27.85 -23.45 -16.86
C ARG A 11 26.87 -23.62 -15.71
N THR A 12 27.44 -23.82 -14.53
CA THR A 12 26.77 -23.72 -13.24
C THR A 12 26.15 -22.32 -13.10
N SER A 13 24.86 -22.23 -13.41
CA SER A 13 24.05 -21.06 -13.10
C SER A 13 23.55 -21.19 -11.66
N SER A 14 24.21 -20.51 -10.73
CA SER A 14 23.66 -20.30 -9.39
C SER A 14 22.29 -19.58 -9.52
N PRO A 15 21.23 -20.02 -8.84
CA PRO A 15 19.99 -19.27 -8.79
C PRO A 15 20.25 -17.99 -7.99
N ARG A 16 20.18 -16.86 -8.69
CA ARG A 16 20.22 -15.52 -8.09
C ARG A 16 18.94 -15.36 -7.26
N GLN A 17 19.06 -15.47 -5.94
CA GLN A 17 17.98 -15.16 -5.02
C GLN A 17 17.56 -13.70 -5.24
N LEU A 18 16.34 -13.53 -5.76
CA LEU A 18 15.69 -12.25 -5.96
C LEU A 18 15.12 -11.82 -4.60
N GLY A 19 15.91 -11.07 -3.82
CA GLY A 19 15.39 -10.37 -2.65
C GLY A 19 14.45 -9.26 -3.12
N MET A 20 13.14 -9.49 -3.00
CA MET A 20 12.09 -8.52 -3.29
C MET A 20 11.68 -7.79 -2.00
N PRO A 21 11.87 -6.46 -1.87
CA PRO A 21 11.15 -5.66 -0.90
C PRO A 21 9.85 -5.17 -1.55
N VAL A 22 8.85 -6.03 -1.71
CA VAL A 22 7.63 -5.71 -2.50
C VAL A 22 6.36 -5.61 -1.64
N VAL A 23 6.42 -5.88 -0.33
CA VAL A 23 5.20 -6.01 0.47
C VAL A 23 4.69 -4.69 1.07
N ALA A 24 5.57 -3.70 1.34
CA ALA A 24 5.15 -2.40 1.89
C ALA A 24 4.46 -1.49 0.85
N ALA A 25 4.84 -1.63 -0.42
CA ALA A 25 4.31 -0.92 -1.58
C ALA A 25 2.81 -1.17 -1.84
N ALA A 26 2.35 -2.40 -1.60
CA ALA A 26 0.99 -2.83 -1.93
C ALA A 26 -0.10 -2.15 -1.07
N VAL A 27 0.23 -1.74 0.15
CA VAL A 27 -0.74 -1.11 1.07
C VAL A 27 -1.08 0.32 0.62
N VAL A 28 -0.13 1.05 0.03
CA VAL A 28 -0.37 2.44 -0.40
C VAL A 28 -1.20 2.51 -1.69
N VAL A 29 -1.02 1.55 -2.61
CA VAL A 29 -1.87 1.44 -3.81
C VAL A 29 -3.28 0.94 -3.45
N ALA A 30 -3.39 0.01 -2.48
CA ALA A 30 -4.68 -0.41 -1.94
C ALA A 30 -5.44 0.73 -1.23
N LEU A 31 -4.75 1.70 -0.63
CA LEU A 31 -5.39 2.88 -0.03
C LEU A 31 -6.00 3.85 -1.06
N ILE A 32 -5.60 3.78 -2.34
CA ILE A 32 -6.15 4.62 -3.40
C ILE A 32 -7.30 3.94 -4.15
N VAL A 33 -7.34 2.59 -4.16
CA VAL A 33 -8.28 1.81 -5.00
C VAL A 33 -9.13 0.77 -4.23
N GLY A 34 -8.86 0.48 -2.95
CA GLY A 34 -9.38 -0.71 -2.28
C GLY A 34 -10.19 -0.48 -1.01
N VAL A 35 -11.51 -0.52 -1.16
CA VAL A 35 -12.47 -1.08 -0.18
C VAL A 35 -12.56 -0.37 1.18
N LEU A 36 -13.29 0.75 1.21
CA LEU A 36 -14.11 1.11 2.38
C LEU A 36 -15.59 0.86 2.04
N LEU A 37 -15.96 -0.43 2.04
CA LEU A 37 -17.36 -0.85 2.05
C LEU A 37 -17.89 -0.71 3.49
N GLY A 38 -18.48 0.46 3.76
CA GLY A 38 -19.20 0.77 4.99
C GLY A 38 -20.48 1.51 4.63
N HIS A 39 -21.60 1.03 5.16
CA HIS A 39 -22.97 1.43 4.83
C HIS A 39 -23.24 2.90 5.24
N PHE A 40 -23.21 3.82 4.27
CA PHE A 40 -23.59 5.22 4.46
C PHE A 40 -25.04 5.45 4.05
N VAL A 41 -25.83 6.04 4.95
CA VAL A 41 -27.22 6.43 4.72
C VAL A 41 -27.23 7.70 3.86
N LEU A 42 -27.58 7.54 2.58
CA LEU A 42 -27.69 8.62 1.60
C LEU A 42 -28.96 9.45 1.86
N GLY A 43 -28.81 10.57 2.55
CA GLY A 43 -29.85 11.59 2.75
C GLY A 43 -29.55 12.86 1.96
N GLY A 44 -29.93 12.89 0.68
CA GLY A 44 -29.76 14.07 -0.17
C GLY A 44 -30.52 13.93 -1.48
N SER A 45 -31.08 15.04 -1.98
CA SER A 45 -31.85 15.09 -3.24
C SER A 45 -31.05 14.46 -4.38
N ALA A 46 -31.64 13.50 -5.11
CA ALA A 46 -30.96 12.75 -6.15
C ALA A 46 -30.49 13.66 -7.29
N LEU A 47 -29.22 13.53 -7.69
CA LEU A 47 -28.72 14.04 -8.97
C LEU A 47 -29.36 13.22 -10.09
N SER A 48 -30.11 13.85 -10.99
CA SER A 48 -30.56 13.19 -12.22
C SER A 48 -29.42 13.18 -13.24
N ALA A 49 -28.73 12.05 -13.40
CA ALA A 49 -27.79 11.89 -14.51
C ALA A 49 -28.56 11.76 -15.84
N SER A 50 -28.14 12.51 -16.87
CA SER A 50 -28.68 12.42 -18.24
C SER A 50 -28.23 11.16 -19.02
N PHE A 51 -27.78 10.10 -18.32
CA PHE A 51 -27.21 8.89 -18.93
C PHE A 51 -28.21 7.71 -19.04
N SER A 52 -29.51 7.96 -18.94
CA SER A 52 -30.53 6.90 -18.94
C SER A 52 -30.34 5.94 -20.13
N GLY A 53 -30.16 4.65 -19.82
CA GLY A 53 -29.94 3.57 -20.78
C GLY A 53 -28.56 3.47 -21.44
N LYS A 54 -27.57 4.31 -21.07
CA LYS A 54 -26.22 4.27 -21.66
C LYS A 54 -25.23 3.51 -20.77
N THR A 55 -24.42 2.65 -21.40
CA THR A 55 -23.25 1.97 -20.77
C THR A 55 -21.92 2.55 -21.22
N THR A 56 -21.93 3.39 -22.26
CA THR A 56 -20.76 4.07 -22.80
C THR A 56 -21.06 5.55 -23.06
N VAL A 57 -19.99 6.34 -23.11
CA VAL A 57 -20.01 7.79 -23.29
C VAL A 57 -18.97 8.20 -24.34
N ALA A 58 -19.28 9.22 -25.13
CA ALA A 58 -18.34 9.72 -26.12
C ALA A 58 -17.33 10.69 -25.48
N GLU A 59 -16.29 11.06 -26.22
CA GLU A 59 -15.27 12.01 -25.74
C GLU A 59 -15.84 13.35 -25.28
N GLY A 60 -16.90 13.84 -25.95
CA GLY A 60 -17.59 15.07 -25.56
C GLY A 60 -18.38 14.98 -24.25
N ASP A 61 -18.63 13.77 -23.74
CA ASP A 61 -19.38 13.53 -22.50
C ASP A 61 -18.44 13.33 -21.29
N LEU A 62 -17.11 13.36 -21.49
CA LEU A 62 -16.13 13.11 -20.42
C LEU A 62 -16.19 14.14 -19.28
N ASP A 63 -16.57 15.39 -19.58
CA ASP A 63 -16.65 16.45 -18.57
C ASP A 63 -18.04 16.50 -17.89
N GLN A 64 -18.92 15.55 -18.20
CA GLN A 64 -20.23 15.47 -17.58
C GLN A 64 -20.12 15.00 -16.12
N VAL A 65 -20.91 15.63 -15.24
CA VAL A 65 -20.91 15.36 -13.80
C VAL A 65 -21.63 14.06 -13.50
N ILE A 66 -20.95 13.16 -12.77
CA ILE A 66 -21.48 11.87 -12.30
C ILE A 66 -21.62 11.81 -10.77
N ALA A 67 -20.96 12.71 -10.04
CA ALA A 67 -21.19 12.91 -8.62
C ALA A 67 -20.86 14.35 -8.22
N THR A 68 -21.42 14.79 -7.11
CA THR A 68 -20.99 16.02 -6.42
C THR A 68 -20.68 15.67 -4.98
N TYR A 69 -19.74 16.39 -4.38
CA TYR A 69 -19.48 16.27 -2.96
C TYR A 69 -19.44 17.65 -2.32
N THR A 70 -19.87 17.73 -1.07
CA THR A 70 -19.77 18.93 -0.25
C THR A 70 -19.00 18.60 1.01
N TYR A 71 -17.92 19.32 1.24
CA TYR A 71 -17.09 19.19 2.44
C TYR A 71 -16.69 20.57 2.95
N LYS A 72 -16.79 20.78 4.27
CA LYS A 72 -16.56 22.10 4.93
C LYS A 72 -17.27 23.28 4.22
N GLY A 73 -18.49 23.04 3.71
CA GLY A 73 -19.30 24.05 3.02
C GLY A 73 -18.87 24.39 1.58
N LYS A 74 -17.86 23.70 1.02
CA LYS A 74 -17.48 23.80 -0.39
C LYS A 74 -18.06 22.61 -1.16
N THR A 75 -18.75 22.90 -2.26
CA THR A 75 -19.30 21.88 -3.17
C THR A 75 -18.42 21.78 -4.40
N GLU A 76 -18.04 20.56 -4.77
CA GLU A 76 -17.25 20.25 -5.96
C GLU A 76 -17.89 19.12 -6.77
N ASN A 77 -17.52 19.07 -8.05
CA ASN A 77 -18.03 18.10 -9.01
C ASN A 77 -17.00 16.98 -9.26
N VAL A 78 -17.52 15.78 -9.52
CA VAL A 78 -16.79 14.63 -10.04
C VAL A 78 -17.35 14.31 -11.42
N THR A 79 -16.47 14.31 -12.42
CA THR A 79 -16.83 14.05 -13.82
C THR A 79 -16.60 12.59 -14.22
N VAL A 80 -17.11 12.21 -15.39
CA VAL A 80 -16.77 10.92 -16.03
C VAL A 80 -15.26 10.79 -16.18
N ARG A 81 -14.60 11.85 -16.66
CA ARG A 81 -13.14 11.93 -16.82
C ARG A 81 -12.43 11.63 -15.51
N ASP A 82 -12.81 12.31 -14.42
CA ASP A 82 -12.19 12.11 -13.12
C ASP A 82 -12.23 10.63 -12.68
N ALA A 83 -13.38 9.96 -12.89
CA ALA A 83 -13.54 8.56 -12.49
C ALA A 83 -12.80 7.56 -13.38
N ILE A 84 -12.66 7.85 -14.68
CA ILE A 84 -11.82 7.03 -15.57
C ILE A 84 -10.35 7.24 -15.22
N GLU A 85 -9.89 8.49 -15.17
CA GLU A 85 -8.49 8.86 -14.93
C GLU A 85 -8.00 8.47 -13.53
N SER A 86 -8.92 8.28 -12.57
CA SER A 86 -8.58 7.72 -11.25
C SER A 86 -8.09 6.27 -11.29
N GLN A 87 -8.38 5.53 -12.37
CA GLN A 87 -8.08 4.11 -12.51
C GLN A 87 -7.14 3.82 -13.69
N SER A 88 -7.29 4.54 -14.80
CA SER A 88 -6.50 4.33 -16.02
C SER A 88 -6.53 5.58 -16.91
N SER A 89 -5.60 5.70 -17.86
CA SER A 89 -5.63 6.81 -18.80
C SER A 89 -6.79 6.66 -19.80
N LEU A 90 -7.32 7.80 -20.27
CA LEU A 90 -8.38 7.81 -21.29
C LEU A 90 -7.95 7.01 -22.53
N ASP A 91 -6.72 7.21 -23.01
CA ASP A 91 -6.21 6.52 -24.20
C ASP A 91 -6.15 5.00 -24.02
N ALA A 92 -5.87 4.50 -22.82
CA ALA A 92 -5.80 3.07 -22.53
C ALA A 92 -7.18 2.39 -22.51
N VAL A 93 -8.23 3.12 -22.11
CA VAL A 93 -9.59 2.57 -21.97
C VAL A 93 -10.53 2.96 -23.12
N LYS A 94 -10.06 3.77 -24.07
CA LYS A 94 -10.81 4.17 -25.26
C LYS A 94 -11.06 2.95 -26.15
N ASP A 95 -12.33 2.68 -26.45
CA ASP A 95 -12.67 1.58 -27.33
C ASP A 95 -12.36 1.89 -28.80
N GLY A 96 -12.42 0.86 -29.67
CA GLY A 96 -12.17 1.01 -31.11
C GLY A 96 -13.17 1.92 -31.84
N GLY A 97 -14.28 2.31 -31.19
CA GLY A 97 -15.26 3.27 -31.66
C GLY A 97 -15.05 4.69 -31.12
N GLY A 98 -14.02 4.92 -30.30
CA GLY A 98 -13.72 6.21 -29.69
C GLY A 98 -14.57 6.55 -28.45
N ASN A 99 -15.27 5.56 -27.88
CA ASN A 99 -16.10 5.73 -26.68
C ASN A 99 -15.40 5.16 -25.43
N TYR A 100 -15.96 5.51 -24.28
CA TYR A 100 -15.48 5.11 -22.97
C TYR A 100 -16.58 4.37 -22.21
N THR A 101 -16.21 3.40 -21.39
CA THR A 101 -17.18 2.77 -20.48
C THR A 101 -17.59 3.78 -19.43
N LEU A 102 -18.89 3.93 -19.20
CA LEU A 102 -19.39 4.83 -18.16
C LEU A 102 -18.97 4.29 -16.78
N PRO A 103 -18.32 5.12 -15.94
CA PRO A 103 -17.95 4.72 -14.58
C PRO A 103 -19.17 4.38 -13.73
N ASN A 104 -19.03 3.36 -12.88
CA ASN A 104 -20.08 2.99 -11.93
C ASN A 104 -20.11 3.94 -10.72
N ALA A 105 -21.19 3.83 -9.92
CA ALA A 105 -21.37 4.65 -8.72
C ALA A 105 -20.22 4.49 -7.71
N ASP A 106 -19.66 3.29 -7.58
CA ASP A 106 -18.55 3.03 -6.66
C ASP A 106 -17.27 3.77 -7.07
N SER A 107 -17.00 3.86 -8.37
CA SER A 107 -15.87 4.63 -8.92
C SER A 107 -16.04 6.12 -8.65
N ALA A 108 -17.25 6.65 -8.89
CA ALA A 108 -17.56 8.05 -8.58
C ALA A 108 -17.43 8.37 -7.07
N LEU A 109 -17.88 7.44 -6.22
CA LEU A 109 -17.74 7.54 -4.77
C LEU A 109 -16.28 7.50 -4.33
N ALA A 110 -15.47 6.60 -4.89
CA ALA A 110 -14.04 6.49 -4.59
C ALA A 110 -13.31 7.79 -4.93
N VAL A 111 -13.60 8.39 -6.10
CA VAL A 111 -13.02 9.69 -6.48
C VAL A 111 -13.44 10.80 -5.53
N ALA A 112 -14.73 10.90 -5.18
CA ALA A 112 -15.19 11.91 -4.24
C ALA A 112 -14.47 11.80 -2.89
N ARG A 113 -14.31 10.58 -2.37
CA ARG A 113 -13.57 10.31 -1.12
C ARG A 113 -12.10 10.72 -1.23
N ASN A 114 -11.44 10.34 -2.33
CA ASN A 114 -10.04 10.67 -2.57
C ASN A 114 -9.83 12.19 -2.67
N LYS A 115 -10.72 12.92 -3.36
CA LYS A 115 -10.67 14.38 -3.44
C LYS A 115 -10.87 15.06 -2.07
N ILE A 116 -11.82 14.57 -1.26
CA ILE A 116 -12.02 15.07 0.11
C ILE A 116 -10.75 14.84 0.95
N LEU A 117 -10.15 13.65 0.91
CA LEU A 117 -8.93 13.35 1.66
C LEU A 117 -7.72 14.16 1.18
N ALA A 118 -7.61 14.40 -0.13
CA ALA A 118 -6.59 15.29 -0.69
C ALA A 118 -6.77 16.74 -0.18
N GLN A 119 -8.02 17.22 -0.10
CA GLN A 119 -8.31 18.53 0.50
C GLN A 119 -7.93 18.55 1.99
N VAL A 120 -8.20 17.48 2.74
CA VAL A 120 -7.78 17.37 4.15
C VAL A 120 -6.26 17.41 4.27
N ALA A 121 -5.52 16.66 3.46
CA ALA A 121 -4.06 16.70 3.47
C ALA A 121 -3.54 18.13 3.20
N ALA A 122 -4.13 18.83 2.23
CA ALA A 122 -3.79 20.22 1.95
C ALA A 122 -4.12 21.17 3.12
N ASP A 123 -5.28 21.01 3.75
CA ASP A 123 -5.70 21.80 4.93
C ASP A 123 -4.78 21.56 6.14
N GLU A 124 -4.24 20.34 6.30
CA GLU A 124 -3.26 19.96 7.33
C GLU A 124 -1.82 20.40 6.98
N GLY A 125 -1.62 21.09 5.85
CA GLY A 125 -0.31 21.59 5.42
C GLY A 125 0.62 20.51 4.86
N ILE A 126 0.09 19.36 4.48
CA ILE A 126 0.87 18.25 3.93
C ILE A 126 1.20 18.53 2.47
N THR A 127 2.48 18.80 2.21
CA THR A 127 3.02 18.97 0.87
C THR A 127 4.07 17.91 0.57
N VAL A 128 4.13 17.48 -0.70
CA VAL A 128 5.15 16.56 -1.21
C VAL A 128 5.86 17.26 -2.34
N SER A 129 7.15 17.51 -2.17
CA SER A 129 7.97 18.15 -3.19
C SER A 129 8.36 17.16 -4.29
N ASP A 130 8.76 17.68 -5.44
CA ASP A 130 9.19 16.87 -6.59
C ASP A 130 10.42 16.01 -6.25
N ASP A 131 11.31 16.54 -5.38
CA ASP A 131 12.50 15.84 -4.90
C ASP A 131 12.17 14.58 -4.09
N GLU A 132 11.01 14.56 -3.43
CA GLU A 132 10.55 13.40 -2.64
C GLU A 132 9.88 12.33 -3.51
N LEU A 133 9.46 12.66 -4.74
CA LEU A 133 8.67 11.74 -5.57
C LEU A 133 9.43 10.47 -5.94
N GLY A 134 10.73 10.55 -6.21
CA GLY A 134 11.54 9.36 -6.48
C GLY A 134 11.59 8.39 -5.31
N THR A 135 11.66 8.93 -4.08
CA THR A 135 11.65 8.12 -2.85
C THR A 135 10.30 7.44 -2.65
N TYR A 136 9.21 8.18 -2.85
CA TYR A 136 7.86 7.61 -2.75
C TYR A 136 7.57 6.63 -3.89
N ALA A 137 8.05 6.88 -5.10
CA ALA A 137 7.93 5.94 -6.21
C ALA A 137 8.64 4.61 -5.89
N GLU A 138 9.85 4.67 -5.34
CA GLU A 138 10.56 3.47 -4.87
C GLU A 138 9.78 2.75 -3.76
N GLN A 139 9.30 3.49 -2.76
CA GLN A 139 8.55 2.91 -1.64
C GLN A 139 7.21 2.29 -2.06
N ILE A 140 6.51 2.89 -3.03
CA ILE A 140 5.14 2.52 -3.43
C ILE A 140 5.14 1.54 -4.60
N LEU A 141 6.12 1.61 -5.49
CA LEU A 141 6.13 0.89 -6.76
C LEU A 141 7.41 0.07 -6.98
N GLY A 142 8.37 0.13 -6.05
CA GLY A 142 9.65 -0.58 -6.16
C GLY A 142 10.58 -0.03 -7.24
N SER A 143 10.35 1.19 -7.70
CA SER A 143 11.21 1.89 -8.65
C SER A 143 11.12 3.41 -8.49
N SER A 144 12.26 4.09 -8.45
CA SER A 144 12.33 5.56 -8.48
C SER A 144 12.18 6.14 -9.90
N ASP A 145 12.19 5.29 -10.94
CA ASP A 145 12.07 5.73 -12.33
C ASP A 145 10.60 5.96 -12.72
N ILE A 146 10.14 7.19 -12.49
CA ILE A 146 8.77 7.63 -12.75
C ILE A 146 8.41 7.52 -14.25
N SER A 147 9.37 7.66 -15.17
CA SER A 147 9.11 7.55 -16.61
C SER A 147 8.83 6.10 -17.01
N SER A 148 9.62 5.17 -16.47
CA SER A 148 9.38 3.73 -16.62
C SER A 148 8.08 3.29 -15.95
N ILE A 149 7.74 3.85 -14.78
CA ILE A 149 6.44 3.64 -14.14
C ILE A 149 5.31 4.14 -15.05
N ALA A 150 5.39 5.38 -15.53
CA ALA A 150 4.37 5.98 -16.38
C ALA A 150 4.10 5.12 -17.62
N SER A 151 5.17 4.67 -18.28
CA SER A 151 5.09 3.79 -19.45
C SER A 151 4.44 2.44 -19.13
N GLN A 152 4.77 1.83 -17.99
CA GLN A 152 4.17 0.56 -17.56
C GLN A 152 2.65 0.64 -17.35
N TYR A 153 2.17 1.79 -16.88
CA TYR A 153 0.74 2.02 -16.60
C TYR A 153 0.01 2.78 -17.71
N GLY A 154 0.67 3.06 -18.84
CA GLY A 154 0.08 3.85 -19.94
C GLY A 154 -0.28 5.28 -19.54
N LEU A 155 0.44 5.85 -18.59
CA LEU A 155 0.30 7.22 -18.10
C LEU A 155 1.36 8.13 -18.74
N THR A 156 1.10 9.43 -18.76
CA THR A 156 2.17 10.42 -18.97
C THR A 156 3.04 10.53 -17.72
N GLU A 157 4.27 11.01 -17.89
CA GLU A 157 5.17 11.22 -16.74
C GLU A 157 4.57 12.20 -15.72
N ASP A 158 3.90 13.25 -16.18
CA ASP A 158 3.23 14.23 -15.32
C ASP A 158 2.06 13.62 -14.54
N GLN A 159 1.26 12.76 -15.19
CA GLN A 159 0.19 12.00 -14.52
C GLN A 159 0.78 11.08 -13.45
N ALA A 160 1.86 10.35 -13.76
CA ALA A 160 2.52 9.48 -12.79
C ALA A 160 3.05 10.27 -11.58
N LYS A 161 3.71 11.42 -11.82
CA LYS A 161 4.16 12.33 -10.75
C LYS A 161 3.00 12.81 -9.88
N GLN A 162 1.89 13.20 -10.49
CA GLN A 162 0.69 13.65 -9.76
C GLN A 162 0.13 12.53 -8.88
N THR A 163 0.00 11.31 -9.41
CA THR A 163 -0.47 10.14 -8.67
C THR A 163 0.46 9.83 -7.51
N ILE A 164 1.78 9.74 -7.74
CA ILE A 164 2.76 9.49 -6.67
C ILE A 164 2.67 10.58 -5.59
N ARG A 165 2.52 11.85 -5.99
CA ARG A 165 2.37 12.97 -5.05
C ARG A 165 1.13 12.82 -4.17
N GLN A 166 -0.01 12.44 -4.76
CA GLN A 166 -1.25 12.21 -4.02
C GLN A 166 -1.12 11.01 -3.06
N SER A 167 -0.53 9.91 -3.51
CA SER A 167 -0.23 8.74 -2.67
C SER A 167 0.66 9.11 -1.48
N ALA A 168 1.72 9.87 -1.75
CA ALA A 168 2.66 10.33 -0.75
C ALA A 168 2.01 11.28 0.28
N ALA A 169 1.14 12.19 -0.18
CA ALA A 169 0.38 13.06 0.72
C ALA A 169 -0.56 12.25 1.63
N MET A 170 -1.22 11.22 1.08
CA MET A 170 -2.06 10.31 1.88
C MET A 170 -1.24 9.52 2.90
N TYR A 171 -0.06 9.06 2.51
CA TYR A 171 0.87 8.35 3.39
C TYR A 171 1.36 9.24 4.53
N LYS A 172 1.75 10.49 4.23
CA LYS A 172 2.09 11.49 5.26
C LYS A 172 0.91 11.80 6.18
N LEU A 173 -0.31 11.92 5.63
CA LEU A 173 -1.52 12.15 6.41
C LEU A 173 -1.78 10.99 7.38
N LYS A 174 -1.69 9.75 6.90
CA LYS A 174 -1.83 8.56 7.74
C LYS A 174 -0.80 8.55 8.88
N GLN A 175 0.47 8.82 8.59
CA GLN A 175 1.52 8.89 9.62
C GLN A 175 1.26 10.01 10.66
N GLN A 176 0.69 11.14 10.23
CA GLN A 176 0.39 12.25 11.13
C GLN A 176 -0.79 11.95 12.07
N VAL A 177 -1.79 11.19 11.61
CA VAL A 177 -3.04 10.96 12.36
C VAL A 177 -3.07 9.64 13.12
N CYS A 178 -2.31 8.64 12.66
CA CYS A 178 -2.17 7.37 13.37
C CYS A 178 -1.11 7.53 14.47
N SER A 179 -1.52 7.30 15.72
CA SER A 179 -0.59 7.24 16.86
C SER A 179 0.23 5.95 16.88
N THR A 180 -0.28 4.89 16.23
CA THR A 180 0.42 3.61 16.16
C THR A 180 1.28 3.53 14.90
N ASP A 181 2.59 3.48 15.08
CA ASP A 181 3.52 3.09 14.01
C ASP A 181 3.59 1.56 13.95
N ALA A 182 3.19 1.00 12.81
CA ALA A 182 3.26 -0.43 12.58
C ALA A 182 4.69 -0.91 12.27
N GLY A 183 5.59 0.01 11.89
CA GLY A 183 6.91 -0.32 11.38
C GLY A 183 6.85 -1.12 10.09
N THR A 184 7.97 -1.78 9.76
CA THR A 184 8.05 -2.69 8.61
C THR A 184 7.75 -4.11 9.02
N MET A 185 7.12 -4.88 8.13
CA MET A 185 6.93 -6.32 8.33
C MET A 185 8.30 -6.98 8.56
N PRO A 186 8.45 -7.80 9.62
CA PRO A 186 9.73 -8.47 9.88
C PRO A 186 10.01 -9.54 8.82
N ASP A 187 11.28 -9.69 8.47
CA ASP A 187 11.75 -10.76 7.58
C ASP A 187 11.95 -12.05 8.36
N ALA A 188 11.53 -13.18 7.79
CA ALA A 188 11.75 -14.49 8.39
C ALA A 188 13.25 -14.85 8.42
N PRO A 189 13.72 -15.58 9.45
CA PRO A 189 15.10 -16.04 9.48
C PRO A 189 15.37 -16.99 8.31
N THR A 190 16.59 -16.95 7.76
CA THR A 190 16.98 -17.80 6.63
C THR A 190 16.91 -19.27 7.05
N ALA A 191 16.19 -20.10 6.29
CA ALA A 191 16.11 -21.53 6.57
C ALA A 191 17.49 -22.21 6.39
N PRO A 192 17.91 -23.08 7.32
CA PRO A 192 19.16 -23.82 7.18
C PRO A 192 19.04 -24.90 6.09
N ALA A 193 20.17 -25.46 5.68
CA ALA A 193 20.19 -26.65 4.83
C ALA A 193 19.51 -27.84 5.56
N GLU A 194 18.91 -28.76 4.81
CA GLU A 194 18.13 -29.87 5.38
C GLU A 194 18.93 -30.76 6.36
N ASP A 195 20.24 -30.89 6.15
CA ASP A 195 21.16 -31.66 6.99
C ASP A 195 21.69 -30.87 8.21
N ASN A 196 21.25 -29.63 8.40
CA ASN A 196 21.79 -28.71 9.41
C ASN A 196 20.71 -27.98 10.22
N GLN A 197 19.50 -28.55 10.33
CA GLN A 197 18.34 -27.88 10.94
C GLN A 197 18.51 -27.54 12.43
N ASP A 198 19.33 -28.31 13.15
CA ASP A 198 19.55 -28.14 14.59
C ASP A 198 20.82 -27.34 14.94
N ALA A 199 21.59 -26.88 13.94
CA ALA A 199 22.82 -26.17 14.22
C ALA A 199 22.57 -24.78 14.80
N ALA A 200 23.27 -24.51 15.90
CA ALA A 200 23.33 -23.17 16.47
C ALA A 200 24.38 -22.33 15.72
N THR A 201 23.99 -21.12 15.28
CA THR A 201 24.86 -20.21 14.53
C THR A 201 24.84 -18.81 15.13
N ALA A 202 25.90 -18.04 14.87
CA ALA A 202 25.97 -16.63 15.23
C ALA A 202 24.97 -15.78 14.44
N GLU A 203 24.63 -16.18 13.21
CA GLU A 203 23.66 -15.47 12.38
C GLU A 203 22.27 -15.48 13.03
N TYR A 204 21.82 -16.62 13.58
CA TYR A 204 20.54 -16.69 14.28
C TYR A 204 20.57 -15.94 15.61
N GLY A 205 21.68 -15.96 16.34
CA GLY A 205 21.83 -15.18 17.58
C GLY A 205 21.73 -13.67 17.31
N ALA A 206 22.44 -13.19 16.29
CA ALA A 206 22.39 -11.79 15.86
C ALA A 206 21.00 -11.40 15.33
N TYR A 207 20.34 -12.30 14.60
CA TYR A 207 18.96 -12.11 14.15
C TYR A 207 17.99 -11.90 15.32
N ILE A 208 18.07 -12.75 16.36
CA ILE A 208 17.24 -12.60 17.56
C ILE A 208 17.48 -11.23 18.19
N VAL A 209 18.76 -10.86 18.45
CA VAL A 209 19.12 -9.56 19.05
C VAL A 209 18.58 -8.38 18.25
N GLY A 210 18.60 -8.46 16.91
CA GLY A 210 18.05 -7.44 16.03
C GLY A 210 16.55 -7.22 16.20
N LEU A 211 15.81 -8.24 16.65
CA LEU A 211 14.37 -8.14 16.90
C LEU A 211 14.01 -7.65 18.31
N LEU A 212 14.89 -7.83 19.30
CA LEU A 212 14.57 -7.55 20.70
C LEU A 212 14.30 -6.06 20.99
N GLY A 213 14.81 -5.16 20.14
CA GLY A 213 14.58 -3.73 20.28
C GLY A 213 14.99 -3.20 21.66
N ASP A 214 14.05 -2.59 22.38
CA ASP A 214 14.27 -2.02 23.71
C ASP A 214 14.33 -3.05 24.85
N GLU A 215 14.01 -4.32 24.59
CA GLU A 215 14.15 -5.40 25.58
C GLU A 215 15.59 -5.83 25.79
N TRP A 216 16.50 -5.47 24.88
CA TRP A 216 17.90 -5.87 24.93
C TRP A 216 18.84 -4.68 25.15
N ASP A 217 19.78 -4.83 26.06
CA ASP A 217 20.88 -3.90 26.24
C ASP A 217 22.12 -4.42 25.48
N SER A 218 22.38 -3.81 24.33
CA SER A 218 23.53 -4.14 23.48
C SER A 218 24.87 -3.79 24.11
N SER A 219 24.92 -2.90 25.11
CA SER A 219 26.17 -2.50 25.77
C SER A 219 26.59 -3.51 26.83
N SER A 220 25.64 -4.05 27.57
CA SER A 220 25.90 -5.08 28.59
C SER A 220 25.68 -6.51 28.09
N ASN A 221 25.20 -6.66 26.85
CA ASN A 221 24.90 -7.93 26.20
C ASN A 221 23.95 -8.79 27.05
N THR A 222 22.90 -8.17 27.58
CA THR A 222 21.91 -8.80 28.45
C THR A 222 20.52 -8.19 28.27
N TRP A 223 19.51 -8.79 28.91
CA TRP A 223 18.15 -8.26 28.91
C TRP A 223 18.08 -6.93 29.64
N ALA A 224 17.63 -5.89 28.96
CA ALA A 224 17.36 -4.57 29.54
C ALA A 224 16.12 -4.61 30.46
N ARG A 225 15.13 -5.43 30.08
CA ARG A 225 13.92 -5.71 30.87
C ARG A 225 13.47 -7.16 30.67
N THR A 226 12.67 -7.66 31.60
CA THR A 226 12.22 -9.07 31.64
C THR A 226 10.70 -9.21 31.73
N ASP A 227 9.97 -8.16 31.40
CA ASP A 227 8.51 -8.08 31.42
C ASP A 227 7.92 -7.96 30.00
N GLY A 228 8.76 -8.04 28.97
CA GLY A 228 8.37 -7.90 27.58
C GLY A 228 8.08 -9.23 26.87
N PRO A 229 7.39 -9.17 25.71
CA PRO A 229 6.99 -10.35 24.94
C PRO A 229 8.16 -11.19 24.44
N TYR A 230 9.30 -10.59 24.09
CA TYR A 230 10.45 -11.37 23.64
C TYR A 230 11.08 -12.14 24.79
N TYR A 231 11.25 -11.50 25.95
CA TYR A 231 11.73 -12.21 27.14
C TYR A 231 10.80 -13.38 27.49
N GLU A 232 9.48 -13.15 27.52
CA GLU A 232 8.52 -14.20 27.84
C GLU A 232 8.60 -15.40 26.89
N ALA A 233 8.82 -15.15 25.59
CA ALA A 233 8.93 -16.19 24.58
C ALA A 233 10.26 -16.96 24.61
N LEU A 234 11.34 -16.30 25.06
CA LEU A 234 12.71 -16.85 24.97
C LEU A 234 13.33 -17.23 26.34
N LYS A 235 12.66 -16.95 27.46
CA LYS A 235 13.22 -17.18 28.81
C LYS A 235 13.58 -18.64 29.11
N ASP A 236 12.88 -19.58 28.50
CA ASP A 236 13.10 -21.03 28.67
C ASP A 236 14.03 -21.61 27.58
N GLU A 237 14.42 -20.79 26.60
CA GLU A 237 15.31 -21.16 25.51
C GLU A 237 16.78 -20.97 25.88
N THR A 238 17.64 -21.88 25.42
CA THR A 238 19.10 -21.74 25.59
C THR A 238 19.71 -21.15 24.32
N TRP A 239 19.96 -19.84 24.33
CA TRP A 239 20.58 -19.12 23.21
C TRP A 239 21.52 -18.02 23.73
N THR A 240 22.38 -17.53 22.84
CA THR A 240 23.26 -16.38 23.08
C THR A 240 23.31 -15.51 21.82
N PRO A 241 23.73 -14.24 21.92
CA PRO A 241 23.91 -13.35 20.76
C PRO A 241 24.78 -13.93 19.64
N ASP A 242 25.72 -14.82 19.98
CA ASP A 242 26.64 -15.45 19.03
C ASP A 242 26.28 -16.92 18.72
N SER A 243 25.19 -17.45 19.27
CA SER A 243 24.79 -18.85 19.09
C SER A 243 23.32 -19.06 19.40
N ALA A 244 22.50 -19.25 18.35
CA ALA A 244 21.11 -19.66 18.47
C ALA A 244 20.73 -20.62 17.33
N THR A 245 19.69 -21.42 17.53
CA THR A 245 19.16 -22.31 16.49
C THR A 245 18.13 -21.61 15.61
N TYR A 246 17.84 -22.19 14.44
CA TYR A 246 16.75 -21.72 13.58
C TYR A 246 15.40 -21.72 14.30
N ALA A 247 15.12 -22.73 15.14
CA ALA A 247 13.89 -22.80 15.92
C ALA A 247 13.74 -21.62 16.90
N GLN A 248 14.83 -21.21 17.55
CA GLN A 248 14.85 -20.05 18.46
C GLN A 248 14.67 -18.73 17.70
N ALA A 249 15.31 -18.59 16.54
CA ALA A 249 15.08 -17.45 15.65
C ALA A 249 13.62 -17.38 15.18
N GLN A 250 12.98 -18.52 14.91
CA GLN A 250 11.55 -18.60 14.56
C GLN A 250 10.62 -18.19 15.72
N ILE A 251 10.99 -18.48 16.96
CA ILE A 251 10.25 -17.99 18.15
C ILE A 251 10.30 -16.46 18.19
N ALA A 252 11.49 -15.86 18.09
CA ALA A 252 11.66 -14.40 18.08
C ALA A 252 10.92 -13.75 16.88
N TYR A 253 11.02 -14.34 15.69
CA TYR A 253 10.29 -13.91 14.50
C TYR A 253 8.77 -13.91 14.72
N SER A 254 8.24 -14.97 15.35
CA SER A 254 6.81 -15.08 15.63
C SER A 254 6.32 -13.95 16.54
N VAL A 255 7.10 -13.58 17.56
CA VAL A 255 6.81 -12.43 18.41
C VAL A 255 6.83 -11.13 17.61
N ALA A 256 7.87 -10.92 16.79
CA ALA A 256 7.99 -9.73 15.95
C ALA A 256 6.78 -9.58 15.01
N TYR A 257 6.40 -10.67 14.34
CA TYR A 257 5.27 -10.70 13.42
C TYR A 257 3.95 -10.43 14.14
N GLN A 258 3.74 -11.00 15.32
CA GLN A 258 2.54 -10.74 16.13
C GLN A 258 2.44 -9.27 16.56
N GLN A 259 3.54 -8.66 16.99
CA GLN A 259 3.56 -7.24 17.35
C GLN A 259 3.28 -6.36 16.14
N TYR A 260 3.95 -6.62 15.01
CA TYR A 260 3.66 -5.95 13.74
C TYR A 260 2.18 -6.08 13.36
N ALA A 261 1.60 -7.28 13.40
CA ALA A 261 0.21 -7.51 13.00
C ALA A 261 -0.78 -6.74 13.90
N GLN A 262 -0.52 -6.68 15.21
CA GLN A 262 -1.33 -5.90 16.15
C GLN A 262 -1.21 -4.39 15.91
N ALA A 263 0.01 -3.89 15.70
CA ALA A 263 0.27 -2.49 15.42
C ALA A 263 -0.32 -2.07 14.06
N ALA A 264 -0.17 -2.88 13.03
CA ALA A 264 -0.76 -2.69 11.71
C ALA A 264 -2.30 -2.68 11.77
N SER A 265 -2.91 -3.56 12.56
CA SER A 265 -4.36 -3.58 12.77
C SER A 265 -4.83 -2.32 13.49
N SER A 266 -4.12 -1.90 14.54
CA SER A 266 -4.45 -0.69 15.31
C SER A 266 -4.31 0.58 14.46
N SER A 267 -3.20 0.73 13.74
CA SER A 267 -2.99 1.81 12.77
C SER A 267 -4.08 1.84 11.69
N SER A 268 -4.49 0.67 11.19
CA SER A 268 -5.60 0.57 10.22
C SER A 268 -6.94 1.02 10.82
N ASN A 269 -7.23 0.63 12.07
CA ASN A 269 -8.46 1.06 12.75
C ASN A 269 -8.48 2.57 13.02
N GLU A 270 -7.36 3.14 13.48
CA GLU A 270 -7.19 4.58 13.66
C GLU A 270 -7.43 5.33 12.35
N TRP A 271 -6.81 4.85 11.26
CA TRP A 271 -6.99 5.41 9.93
C TRP A 271 -8.45 5.33 9.46
N THR A 272 -9.08 4.16 9.57
CA THR A 272 -10.49 3.97 9.19
C THR A 272 -11.40 4.89 10.00
N ASN A 273 -11.18 5.03 11.31
CA ASN A 273 -11.96 5.92 12.15
C ASN A 273 -11.78 7.40 11.75
N TYR A 274 -10.55 7.81 11.45
CA TYR A 274 -10.24 9.15 10.98
C TYR A 274 -10.96 9.48 9.65
N VAL A 275 -10.82 8.59 8.66
CA VAL A 275 -11.49 8.74 7.36
C VAL A 275 -13.02 8.73 7.52
N ASN A 276 -13.58 7.83 8.32
CA ASN A 276 -15.01 7.80 8.58
C ASN A 276 -15.51 9.09 9.24
N GLY A 277 -14.72 9.68 10.16
CA GLY A 277 -15.01 10.98 10.74
C GLY A 277 -15.11 12.08 9.69
N ILE A 278 -14.14 12.16 8.78
CA ILE A 278 -14.15 13.11 7.65
C ILE A 278 -15.38 12.90 6.76
N LEU A 279 -15.63 11.65 6.35
CA LEU A 279 -16.72 11.33 5.43
C LEU A 279 -18.10 11.52 6.07
N SER A 280 -18.22 11.35 7.38
CA SER A 280 -19.46 11.66 8.11
C SER A 280 -19.82 13.15 8.11
N ALA A 281 -18.82 14.02 7.94
CA ALA A 281 -18.99 15.47 7.79
C ALA A 281 -19.15 15.91 6.32
N ALA A 282 -19.07 14.98 5.37
CA ALA A 282 -19.24 15.25 3.95
C ALA A 282 -20.62 14.80 3.46
N THR A 283 -21.13 15.47 2.42
CA THR A 283 -22.31 15.02 1.67
C THR A 283 -21.86 14.64 0.27
N ILE A 284 -22.09 13.39 -0.15
CA ILE A 284 -21.79 12.93 -1.51
C ILE A 284 -23.10 12.57 -2.19
N GLN A 285 -23.34 13.16 -3.36
CA GLN A 285 -24.47 12.86 -4.22
C GLN A 285 -23.93 12.16 -5.46
N ILE A 286 -24.51 11.02 -5.82
CA ILE A 286 -24.11 10.26 -7.01
C ILE A 286 -25.25 10.32 -8.00
N ALA A 287 -24.92 10.60 -9.26
CA ALA A 287 -25.88 10.56 -10.35
C ALA A 287 -26.08 9.08 -10.72
N THR A 288 -27.22 8.51 -10.34
CA THR A 288 -27.56 7.13 -10.69
C THR A 288 -28.02 7.05 -12.14
N LEU A 289 -27.70 5.96 -12.82
CA LEU A 289 -28.32 5.59 -14.08
C LEU A 289 -29.84 5.47 -13.86
N GLY A 290 -30.60 6.45 -14.36
CA GLY A 290 -32.06 6.34 -14.36
C GLY A 290 -32.48 5.14 -15.20
N ALA A 291 -33.20 4.20 -14.56
CA ALA A 291 -33.83 3.06 -15.22
C ALA A 291 -34.84 3.50 -16.28
#